data_AF-A0A4W3GZU1-F1
#
_entry.id   AF-A0A4W3GZU1-F1
#
_cell.length_a   1.000
_cell.length_b   1.000
_cell.length_c   1.000
_cell.angle_alpha   90.00
_cell.angle_beta   90.00
_cell.angle_gamma   90.00
#
_symmetry.space_group_name_H-M   'P 1'
#
loop_
_entity.id
_entity.type
_entity.pdbx_description
1 polymer ?
#
loop_
_entity_poly.entity_id
_entity_poly.type
_entity_poly.pdbx_seq_one_letter_code
_entity_poly.pdbx_strand_id
1 'polypeptide(L)'
;MALAKAALRGLGLGSGPRALLRLLSLLLAVQGDRGTEEYLKREYSLTKPYQGLGASSSGSHWELLGNAMVTTQFVRLTPDLQSRQGAIWNRIPCALRDWELQVHFKIHGQGKKNLNGDGLGIWYTRDRMQAGPVFGSADQFSGLGVFVDTYPNEEKQHESKKRRYSPTTQRIFPYLSAMVGNGSISYDHTRDGRPNEIGGCSAHVRNLNHDTFIVIRYLRRRLTV
;
A
#
# COMPACT_ATOMS: atom_id res chain seq x y z
N MET A 1 14.48 -1.65 -3.74
CA MET A 1 14.20 -1.91 -2.30
C MET A 1 12.92 -1.20 -1.88
N ALA A 2 11.95 -1.94 -1.34
CA ALA A 2 10.71 -1.41 -0.76
C ALA A 2 10.66 -1.65 0.75
N LEU A 3 10.39 -0.59 1.53
CA LEU A 3 10.14 -0.62 2.96
C LEU A 3 8.68 -0.24 3.23
N ALA A 4 7.99 -0.86 4.19
CA ALA A 4 6.63 -0.47 4.55
C ALA A 4 6.36 -0.59 6.06
N LYS A 5 5.60 0.37 6.60
CA LYS A 5 4.92 0.33 7.91
C LYS A 5 3.44 0.54 7.63
N ALA A 6 2.55 -0.09 8.40
CA ALA A 6 1.12 0.07 8.22
C ALA A 6 0.47 0.42 9.57
N ALA A 7 -0.38 1.43 9.60
CA ALA A 7 -1.23 1.73 10.76
C ALA A 7 -2.68 1.78 10.28
N LEU A 8 -3.53 0.88 10.79
CA LEU A 8 -4.95 0.84 10.47
C LEU A 8 -5.76 1.50 11.58
N ARG A 9 -6.70 2.37 11.20
CA ARG A 9 -7.63 3.07 12.10
C ARG A 9 -9.07 2.71 11.76
N GLY A 10 -9.91 2.55 12.78
CA GLY A 10 -11.37 2.45 12.61
C GLY A 10 -12.04 3.82 12.63
N LEU A 11 -12.96 4.13 11.73
CA LEU A 11 -13.62 5.43 11.70
C LEU A 11 -14.96 5.35 12.46
N GLY A 12 -15.00 5.84 13.71
CA GLY A 12 -16.23 5.92 14.50
C GLY A 12 -17.16 7.05 14.04
N LEU A 13 -18.45 6.76 13.88
CA LEU A 13 -19.51 7.76 13.71
C LEU A 13 -19.84 8.35 15.10
N GLY A 14 -19.39 9.57 15.37
CA GLY A 14 -19.82 10.30 16.56
C GLY A 14 -21.32 10.61 16.50
N SER A 15 -22.11 9.96 17.35
CA SER A 15 -23.50 10.31 17.64
C SER A 15 -23.62 10.77 19.10
N GLY A 16 -23.86 12.07 19.33
CA GLY A 16 -24.12 12.64 20.67
C GLY A 16 -24.39 14.16 20.62
N PRO A 17 -25.18 14.73 21.56
CA PRO A 17 -26.34 15.58 21.23
C PRO A 17 -26.05 17.09 21.16
N ARG A 18 -26.95 17.80 20.47
CA ARG A 18 -27.09 19.26 20.46
C ARG A 18 -27.26 19.79 21.90
N ALA A 19 -26.34 20.62 22.37
CA ALA A 19 -26.58 21.54 23.49
C ALA A 19 -25.72 22.81 23.37
N LEU A 20 -26.34 23.91 23.78
CA LEU A 20 -26.01 25.33 23.62
C LEU A 20 -24.56 25.78 23.84
N LEU A 21 -24.21 26.84 23.11
CA LEU A 21 -23.06 27.73 23.29
C LEU A 21 -22.76 28.06 24.76
N ARG A 22 -21.48 27.94 25.15
CA ARG A 22 -20.79 28.98 25.93
C ARG A 22 -19.38 29.22 25.38
N LEU A 23 -19.13 30.49 25.15
CA LEU A 23 -17.92 31.11 24.62
C LEU A 23 -16.79 31.01 25.66
N LEU A 24 -15.65 30.41 25.30
CA LEU A 24 -14.35 30.86 25.81
C LEU A 24 -13.26 30.54 24.77
N SER A 25 -12.67 31.61 24.29
CA SER A 25 -11.61 31.71 23.30
C SER A 25 -10.26 31.14 23.78
N LEU A 26 -9.48 30.67 22.81
CA LEU A 26 -8.04 30.37 22.87
C LEU A 26 -7.61 29.05 23.54
N LEU A 27 -7.84 27.93 22.85
CA LEU A 27 -7.10 26.67 23.06
C LEU A 27 -7.12 25.75 21.81
N LEU A 28 -7.23 26.33 20.60
CA LEU A 28 -7.17 25.58 19.34
C LEU A 28 -5.71 25.43 18.87
N ALA A 29 -4.91 24.65 19.60
CA ALA A 29 -3.60 24.19 19.10
C ALA A 29 -3.07 22.90 19.75
N VAL A 30 -3.89 22.12 20.49
CA VAL A 30 -3.41 20.87 21.14
C VAL A 30 -4.43 19.72 21.07
N GLN A 31 -5.21 19.62 19.98
CA GLN A 31 -6.16 18.50 19.77
C GLN A 31 -5.85 17.63 18.55
N GLY A 32 -4.77 17.91 17.80
CA GLY A 32 -4.42 17.17 16.60
C GLY A 32 -3.84 15.76 16.81
N ASP A 33 -3.46 15.39 18.04
CA ASP A 33 -2.68 14.16 18.29
C ASP A 33 -3.27 13.21 19.35
N ARG A 34 -4.32 13.60 20.07
CA ARG A 34 -4.98 12.72 21.06
C ARG A 34 -6.07 11.84 20.47
N GLY A 35 -6.76 12.30 19.41
CA GLY A 35 -7.81 11.52 18.76
C GLY A 35 -7.28 10.43 17.82
N THR A 36 -6.01 10.49 17.43
CA THR A 36 -5.38 9.58 16.46
C THR A 36 -5.00 8.22 17.05
N GLU A 37 -4.69 8.15 18.35
CA GLU A 37 -4.37 6.89 19.05
C GLU A 37 -5.61 6.08 19.45
N GLU A 38 -6.72 6.75 19.78
CA GLU A 38 -7.95 6.11 20.28
C GLU A 38 -8.57 5.14 19.26
N TYR A 39 -8.41 5.43 17.96
CA TYR A 39 -8.93 4.61 16.88
C TYR A 39 -7.91 3.65 16.25
N LEU A 40 -6.65 3.69 16.70
CA LEU A 40 -5.59 2.83 16.19
C LEU A 40 -5.86 1.37 16.57
N LYS A 41 -5.87 0.49 15.57
CA LYS A 41 -6.02 -0.95 15.76
C LYS A 41 -4.66 -1.62 15.74
N ARG A 42 -4.12 -1.90 16.93
CA ARG A 42 -2.77 -2.47 17.12
C ARG A 42 -2.64 -3.83 16.44
N GLU A 43 -3.69 -4.62 16.45
CA GLU A 43 -3.77 -5.93 15.83
C GLU A 43 -3.57 -5.91 14.31
N TYR A 44 -3.87 -4.78 13.65
CA TYR A 44 -3.70 -4.54 12.21
C TYR A 44 -2.59 -3.52 11.92
N SER A 45 -1.76 -3.20 12.90
CA SER A 45 -0.71 -2.18 12.76
C SER A 45 0.68 -2.79 12.96
N LEU A 46 1.66 -2.16 12.33
CA LEU A 46 3.07 -2.56 12.36
C LEU A 46 3.94 -1.37 12.69
N THR A 47 4.42 -1.31 13.94
CA THR A 47 5.22 -0.20 14.47
C THR A 47 6.60 -0.67 14.95
N LYS A 48 7.58 0.25 14.95
CA LYS A 48 8.92 0.00 15.52
C LYS A 48 8.78 -0.43 16.98
N PRO A 49 9.66 -1.31 17.50
CA PRO A 49 10.87 -1.86 16.85
C PRO A 49 10.64 -3.14 16.01
N TYR A 50 9.41 -3.44 15.57
CA TYR A 50 9.07 -4.64 14.76
C TYR A 50 9.47 -5.98 15.41
N GLN A 51 9.61 -5.98 16.73
CA GLN A 51 9.97 -7.17 17.50
C GLN A 51 8.91 -8.26 17.32
N GLY A 52 9.36 -9.50 17.13
CA GLY A 52 8.47 -10.65 16.95
C GLY A 52 8.02 -10.89 15.51
N LEU A 53 8.50 -10.16 14.50
CA LEU A 53 8.33 -10.56 13.10
C LEU A 53 9.45 -11.54 12.69
N GLY A 54 9.22 -12.84 12.85
CA GLY A 54 10.19 -13.89 12.51
C GLY A 54 9.56 -15.28 12.62
N ALA A 55 10.21 -16.29 12.04
CA ALA A 55 9.69 -17.66 11.91
C ALA A 55 9.41 -18.37 13.26
N SER A 56 9.83 -17.79 14.39
CA SER A 56 9.79 -18.44 15.71
C SER A 56 9.05 -17.62 16.78
N SER A 57 8.43 -16.50 16.42
CA SER A 57 7.75 -15.61 17.38
C SER A 57 6.24 -15.75 17.26
N SER A 58 5.71 -16.68 18.05
CA SER A 58 4.28 -16.99 18.22
C SER A 58 3.39 -15.80 18.60
N GLY A 59 3.96 -14.69 19.06
CA GLY A 59 3.23 -13.51 19.51
C GLY A 59 2.91 -12.46 18.43
N SER A 60 3.39 -12.59 17.20
CA SER A 60 3.17 -11.56 16.17
C SER A 60 1.91 -11.79 15.34
N HIS A 61 1.10 -10.73 15.21
CA HIS A 61 -0.06 -10.66 14.30
C HIS A 61 0.32 -10.58 12.82
N TRP A 62 1.61 -10.55 12.49
CA TRP A 62 2.11 -10.44 11.12
C TRP A 62 3.08 -11.56 10.79
N GLU A 63 3.07 -11.95 9.52
CA GLU A 63 3.83 -13.06 8.96
C GLU A 63 4.61 -12.60 7.71
N LEU A 64 5.86 -13.03 7.60
CA LEU A 64 6.75 -12.72 6.47
C LEU A 64 6.64 -13.81 5.40
N LEU A 65 6.74 -13.41 4.14
CA LEU A 65 6.80 -14.30 2.98
C LEU A 65 7.95 -13.90 2.05
N GLY A 66 8.58 -14.88 1.43
CA GLY A 66 9.60 -14.68 0.40
C GLY A 66 10.88 -14.02 0.94
N ASN A 67 11.38 -13.03 0.23
CA ASN A 67 12.63 -12.31 0.55
C ASN A 67 12.45 -11.21 1.62
N ALA A 68 11.27 -11.10 2.22
CA ALA A 68 11.00 -10.10 3.24
C ALA A 68 11.88 -10.34 4.48
N MET A 69 12.45 -9.26 5.00
CA MET A 69 13.27 -9.28 6.21
C MET A 69 12.93 -8.12 7.13
N VAL A 70 13.25 -8.28 8.40
CA VAL A 70 12.92 -7.31 9.45
C VAL A 70 14.20 -6.82 10.10
N THR A 71 14.24 -5.52 10.36
CA THR A 71 15.24 -4.85 11.19
C THR A 71 14.53 -4.08 12.28
N THR A 72 15.26 -3.51 13.24
CA THR A 72 14.67 -2.63 14.26
C THR A 72 14.11 -1.32 13.68
N GLN A 73 14.48 -0.96 12.45
CA GLN A 73 14.15 0.32 11.82
C GLN A 73 13.13 0.21 10.68
N PHE A 74 13.04 -0.94 10.02
CA PHE A 74 12.13 -1.16 8.91
C PHE A 74 11.92 -2.64 8.62
N VAL A 75 10.82 -2.95 7.94
CA VAL A 75 10.64 -4.20 7.22
C VAL A 75 10.98 -3.97 5.76
N ARG A 76 11.93 -4.73 5.23
CA ARG A 76 12.34 -4.70 3.83
C ARG A 76 11.67 -5.85 3.10
N LEU A 77 10.83 -5.55 2.11
CA LEU A 77 10.14 -6.57 1.32
C LEU A 77 11.09 -7.21 0.29
N THR A 78 11.84 -6.38 -0.43
CA THR A 78 12.80 -6.84 -1.45
C THR A 78 14.12 -6.07 -1.35
N PRO A 79 15.27 -6.74 -1.54
CA PRO A 79 16.54 -6.04 -1.75
C PRO A 79 16.59 -5.40 -3.15
N ASP A 80 17.60 -4.60 -3.43
CA ASP A 80 17.88 -4.05 -4.77
C ASP A 80 18.56 -5.12 -5.65
N LEU A 81 17.87 -6.24 -5.86
CA LEU A 81 18.31 -7.38 -6.67
C LEU A 81 17.17 -7.81 -7.59
N GLN A 82 17.52 -8.33 -8.76
CA GLN A 82 16.55 -8.84 -9.73
C GLN A 82 15.79 -10.06 -9.19
N SER A 83 14.56 -10.25 -9.69
CA SER A 83 13.73 -11.44 -9.46
C SER A 83 13.49 -11.75 -7.98
N ARG A 84 13.17 -10.70 -7.21
CA ARG A 84 12.87 -10.82 -5.77
C ARG A 84 11.41 -10.51 -5.51
N GLN A 85 10.83 -11.32 -4.64
CA GLN A 85 9.46 -11.17 -4.18
C GLN A 85 9.46 -11.33 -2.66
N GLY A 86 8.78 -10.42 -1.97
CA GLY A 86 8.61 -10.53 -0.54
C GLY A 86 7.36 -9.77 -0.12
N ALA A 87 6.71 -10.29 0.92
CA ALA A 87 5.47 -9.74 1.44
C ALA A 87 5.43 -9.85 2.95
N ILE A 88 4.56 -9.04 3.55
CA ILE A 88 4.09 -9.20 4.92
C ILE A 88 2.58 -9.25 4.92
N TRP A 89 2.02 -10.16 5.72
CA TRP A 89 0.59 -10.36 5.84
C TRP A 89 0.15 -10.33 7.28
N ASN A 90 -0.97 -9.67 7.56
CA ASN A 90 -1.61 -9.76 8.86
C ASN A 90 -2.31 -11.13 8.99
N ARG A 91 -2.18 -11.76 10.16
CA ARG A 91 -2.79 -13.06 10.48
C ARG A 91 -4.28 -12.94 10.80
N ILE A 92 -4.71 -11.78 11.30
CA ILE A 92 -6.07 -11.52 11.78
C ILE A 92 -6.88 -10.88 10.65
N PRO A 93 -8.00 -11.49 10.23
CA PRO A 93 -8.89 -10.87 9.25
C PRO A 93 -9.47 -9.55 9.77
N CYS A 94 -9.39 -8.49 8.96
CA CYS A 94 -9.96 -7.19 9.32
C CYS A 94 -11.43 -7.08 8.86
N ALA A 95 -12.37 -7.10 9.82
CA ALA A 95 -13.81 -6.98 9.58
C ALA A 95 -14.36 -5.55 9.77
N LEU A 96 -13.50 -4.52 9.79
CA LEU A 96 -13.93 -3.14 9.91
C LEU A 96 -14.65 -2.68 8.65
N ARG A 97 -15.82 -2.07 8.82
CA ARG A 97 -16.60 -1.52 7.69
C ARG A 97 -16.00 -0.23 7.13
N ASP A 98 -15.54 0.63 8.04
CA ASP A 98 -14.92 1.91 7.72
C ASP A 98 -13.53 1.97 8.35
N TRP A 99 -12.53 2.16 7.51
CA TRP A 99 -11.14 2.08 7.93
C TRP A 99 -10.23 3.04 7.15
N GLU A 100 -9.09 3.37 7.76
CA GLU A 100 -8.02 4.14 7.15
C GLU A 100 -6.69 3.45 7.44
N LEU A 101 -5.94 3.14 6.39
CA LEU A 101 -4.62 2.53 6.43
C LEU A 101 -3.58 3.57 6.02
N GLN A 102 -2.75 4.00 6.96
CA GLN A 102 -1.59 4.82 6.66
C GLN A 102 -0.37 3.93 6.50
N VAL A 103 0.24 3.95 5.32
CA VAL A 103 1.46 3.19 5.04
C VAL A 103 2.65 4.14 4.89
N HIS A 104 3.63 4.04 5.80
CA HIS A 104 4.93 4.71 5.66
C HIS A 104 5.85 3.81 4.87
N PHE A 105 6.25 4.22 3.67
CA PHE A 105 7.05 3.38 2.80
C PHE A 105 8.23 4.14 2.19
N LYS A 106 9.18 3.38 1.63
CA LYS A 106 10.29 3.93 0.86
C LYS A 106 10.63 2.99 -0.28
N ILE A 107 10.64 3.51 -1.51
CA ILE A 107 11.15 2.80 -2.68
C ILE A 107 12.46 3.45 -3.09
N HIS A 108 13.56 2.71 -3.05
CA HIS A 108 14.86 3.21 -3.47
C HIS A 108 15.74 2.12 -4.10
N GLY A 109 16.73 2.54 -4.89
CA GLY A 109 17.68 1.66 -5.55
C GLY A 109 18.68 2.43 -6.42
N GLN A 110 19.78 1.77 -6.76
CA GLN A 110 20.93 2.35 -7.48
C GLN A 110 20.82 2.23 -9.00
N GLY A 111 19.81 1.50 -9.52
CA GLY A 111 19.68 1.29 -10.96
C GLY A 111 19.44 2.60 -11.72
N LYS A 112 20.04 2.69 -12.92
CA LYS A 112 19.98 3.84 -13.84
C LYS A 112 18.52 4.22 -14.10
N LYS A 113 18.27 5.52 -14.34
CA LYS A 113 16.97 6.22 -14.23
C LYS A 113 15.71 5.42 -14.64
N ASN A 114 15.75 4.53 -15.65
CA ASN A 114 14.58 3.83 -16.19
C ASN A 114 14.61 2.29 -16.13
N LEU A 115 15.55 1.66 -15.40
CA LEU A 115 15.67 0.19 -15.28
C LEU A 115 15.43 -0.29 -13.84
N ASN A 116 14.26 0.06 -13.28
CA ASN A 116 13.98 -0.22 -11.87
C ASN A 116 12.50 -0.57 -11.73
N GLY A 117 12.22 -1.69 -11.07
CA GLY A 117 10.89 -2.25 -10.98
C GLY A 117 10.81 -3.40 -9.97
N ASP A 118 9.62 -3.92 -9.70
CA ASP A 118 8.37 -3.50 -10.36
C ASP A 118 7.58 -2.49 -9.51
N GLY A 119 7.58 -2.63 -8.18
CA GLY A 119 6.92 -1.66 -7.31
C GLY A 119 6.52 -2.23 -5.96
N LEU A 120 5.39 -1.75 -5.43
CA LEU A 120 4.80 -2.16 -4.17
C LEU A 120 3.29 -2.40 -4.34
N GLY A 121 2.78 -3.53 -3.84
CA GLY A 121 1.35 -3.78 -3.68
C GLY A 121 0.91 -3.68 -2.23
N ILE A 122 -0.24 -3.02 -1.99
CA ILE A 122 -0.91 -2.94 -0.69
C ILE A 122 -2.27 -3.63 -0.83
N TRP A 123 -2.57 -4.54 0.10
CA TRP A 123 -3.63 -5.52 -0.06
C TRP A 123 -4.66 -5.46 1.07
N TYR A 124 -5.94 -5.54 0.68
CA TYR A 124 -7.05 -5.88 1.57
C TYR A 124 -7.85 -6.99 0.90
N THR A 125 -7.47 -8.25 1.18
CA THR A 125 -7.93 -9.43 0.43
C THR A 125 -8.45 -10.52 1.36
N ARG A 126 -9.29 -11.40 0.81
CA ARG A 126 -9.80 -12.59 1.50
C ARG A 126 -8.67 -13.56 1.85
N ASP A 127 -7.85 -13.85 0.85
CA ASP A 127 -6.75 -14.81 0.94
C ASP A 127 -5.44 -14.07 1.24
N ARG A 128 -4.56 -14.70 2.03
CA ARG A 128 -3.24 -14.17 2.43
C ARG A 128 -2.17 -15.22 2.23
N MET A 129 -0.90 -14.84 2.34
CA MET A 129 0.24 -15.77 2.32
C MET A 129 0.36 -16.60 1.04
N GLN A 130 -0.10 -16.04 -0.09
CA GLN A 130 0.06 -16.65 -1.41
C GLN A 130 1.01 -15.79 -2.25
N ALA A 131 2.15 -16.36 -2.62
CA ALA A 131 3.09 -15.70 -3.54
C ALA A 131 2.52 -15.73 -4.96
N GLY A 132 2.95 -14.78 -5.79
CA GLY A 132 2.53 -14.74 -7.18
C GLY A 132 3.10 -13.56 -7.97
N PRO A 133 2.66 -13.39 -9.22
CA PRO A 133 3.24 -12.42 -10.14
C PRO A 133 2.82 -10.97 -9.87
N VAL A 134 1.77 -10.73 -9.09
CA VAL A 134 1.22 -9.38 -8.89
C VAL A 134 1.92 -8.73 -7.72
N PHE A 135 3.00 -8.00 -7.99
CA PHE A 135 3.85 -7.34 -6.98
C PHE A 135 4.27 -8.29 -5.82
N GLY A 136 4.51 -9.56 -6.14
CA GLY A 136 4.91 -10.60 -5.17
C GLY A 136 3.76 -11.35 -4.49
N SER A 137 2.50 -11.05 -4.84
CA SER A 137 1.29 -11.72 -4.33
C SER A 137 0.54 -12.46 -5.44
N ALA A 138 -0.36 -13.36 -5.03
CA ALA A 138 -1.25 -14.11 -5.92
C ALA A 138 -2.05 -13.21 -6.87
N ASP A 139 -2.19 -13.70 -8.10
CA ASP A 139 -3.14 -13.16 -9.08
C ASP A 139 -4.57 -13.64 -8.79
N GLN A 140 -5.56 -13.07 -9.49
CA GLN A 140 -6.98 -13.43 -9.34
C GLN A 140 -7.44 -13.36 -7.88
N PHE A 141 -7.02 -12.31 -7.17
CA PHE A 141 -7.38 -12.09 -5.78
C PHE A 141 -8.86 -11.69 -5.62
N SER A 142 -9.40 -11.94 -4.43
CA SER A 142 -10.71 -11.42 -4.01
C SER A 142 -10.50 -10.31 -2.98
N GLY A 143 -10.80 -9.07 -3.35
CA GLY A 143 -10.60 -7.89 -2.49
C GLY A 143 -10.07 -6.67 -3.23
N LEU A 144 -9.31 -5.84 -2.53
CA LEU A 144 -8.68 -4.61 -3.04
C LEU A 144 -7.17 -4.77 -3.13
N GLY A 145 -6.60 -4.36 -4.26
CA GLY A 145 -5.18 -4.11 -4.45
C GLY A 145 -4.94 -2.64 -4.78
N VAL A 146 -3.98 -2.02 -4.10
CA VAL A 146 -3.45 -0.68 -4.43
C VAL A 146 -1.98 -0.83 -4.80
N PHE A 147 -1.63 -0.42 -6.00
CA PHE A 147 -0.33 -0.66 -6.61
C PHE A 147 0.41 0.66 -6.78
N VAL A 148 1.66 0.68 -6.29
CA VAL A 148 2.64 1.72 -6.59
C VAL A 148 3.58 1.14 -7.63
N ASP A 149 3.25 1.34 -8.90
CA ASP A 149 4.01 0.81 -10.03
C ASP A 149 5.12 1.77 -10.43
N THR A 150 6.33 1.24 -10.56
CA THR A 150 7.53 2.02 -10.87
C THR A 150 8.08 1.76 -12.27
N TYR A 151 7.51 0.82 -13.01
CA TYR A 151 8.02 0.39 -14.31
C TYR A 151 6.91 0.42 -15.38
N PRO A 152 7.06 1.19 -16.48
CA PRO A 152 6.04 1.27 -17.53
C PRO A 152 6.15 0.10 -18.51
N ASN A 153 5.60 -1.07 -18.16
CA ASN A 153 5.65 -2.28 -19.01
C ASN A 153 4.99 -2.03 -20.38
N GLU A 154 3.80 -1.40 -20.45
CA GLU A 154 3.10 -1.16 -21.73
C GLU A 154 3.95 -0.34 -22.71
N GLU A 155 4.54 0.75 -22.22
CA GLU A 155 5.36 1.66 -23.01
C GLU A 155 6.62 0.97 -23.50
N LYS A 156 7.30 0.21 -22.63
CA LYS A 156 8.52 -0.55 -23.00
C LYS A 156 8.22 -1.62 -24.05
N GLN A 157 7.03 -2.22 -24.00
CA GLN A 157 6.60 -3.14 -25.05
C GLN A 157 6.31 -2.44 -26.39
N HIS A 158 5.74 -1.23 -26.38
CA HIS A 158 5.51 -0.47 -27.60
C HIS A 158 6.81 0.02 -28.24
N GLU A 159 7.76 0.52 -27.44
CA GLU A 159 9.11 0.92 -27.86
C GLU A 159 9.84 -0.26 -28.53
N SER A 160 9.85 -1.43 -27.90
CA SER A 160 10.53 -2.62 -28.43
C SER A 160 9.93 -3.14 -29.75
N LYS A 161 8.62 -2.94 -29.96
CA LYS A 161 7.91 -3.33 -31.19
C LYS A 161 8.01 -2.28 -32.31
N LYS A 162 8.75 -1.17 -32.12
CA LYS A 162 8.91 -0.05 -33.08
C LYS A 162 7.58 0.49 -33.63
N ARG A 163 6.49 0.36 -32.87
CA ARG A 163 5.16 0.85 -33.30
C ARG A 163 5.09 2.36 -33.16
N ARG A 164 4.43 3.03 -34.12
CA ARG A 164 4.26 4.49 -34.09
C ARG A 164 3.49 4.86 -32.82
N TYR A 165 4.15 5.67 -32.00
CA TYR A 165 3.71 6.09 -30.69
C TYR A 165 2.39 6.88 -30.75
N SER A 166 1.41 6.54 -29.91
CA SER A 166 0.16 7.30 -29.78
C SER A 166 0.18 8.09 -28.46
N PRO A 167 0.27 9.44 -28.48
CA PRO A 167 0.43 10.25 -27.27
C PRO A 167 -0.80 10.30 -26.35
N THR A 168 -1.98 9.87 -26.81
CA THR A 168 -3.26 10.16 -26.15
C THR A 168 -3.60 9.26 -24.97
N THR A 169 -2.74 8.32 -24.57
CA THR A 169 -3.06 7.35 -23.51
C THR A 169 -1.90 6.99 -22.60
N GLN A 170 -0.85 7.82 -22.53
CA GLN A 170 0.33 7.53 -21.72
C GLN A 170 0.13 7.88 -20.23
N ARG A 171 0.53 6.95 -19.35
CA ARG A 171 0.65 7.19 -17.90
C ARG A 171 2.07 7.62 -17.57
N ILE A 172 2.22 8.57 -16.64
CA ILE A 172 3.52 9.02 -16.15
C ILE A 172 3.90 8.19 -14.92
N PHE A 173 5.02 7.48 -15.00
CA PHE A 173 5.50 6.61 -13.92
C PHE A 173 6.50 7.32 -12.98
N PRO A 174 6.53 6.97 -11.68
CA PRO A 174 5.70 5.97 -11.02
C PRO A 174 4.20 6.31 -10.97
N TYR A 175 3.36 5.28 -11.02
CA TYR A 175 1.92 5.40 -11.14
C TYR A 175 1.22 4.62 -10.02
N LEU A 176 0.31 5.28 -9.31
CA LEU A 176 -0.57 4.65 -8.34
C LEU A 176 -1.83 4.22 -9.04
N SER A 177 -2.27 3.00 -8.79
CA SER A 177 -3.55 2.49 -9.29
C SER A 177 -4.24 1.62 -8.23
N ALA A 178 -5.56 1.54 -8.31
CA ALA A 178 -6.37 0.64 -7.49
C ALA A 178 -7.13 -0.34 -8.39
N MET A 179 -7.30 -1.57 -7.91
CA MET A 179 -8.04 -2.64 -8.58
C MET A 179 -8.88 -3.40 -7.55
N VAL A 180 -10.13 -3.71 -7.90
CA VAL A 180 -11.00 -4.61 -7.13
C VAL A 180 -11.10 -5.94 -7.86
N GLY A 181 -10.67 -7.01 -7.19
CA GLY A 181 -10.72 -8.37 -7.70
C GLY A 181 -11.87 -9.15 -7.06
N ASN A 182 -12.49 -10.03 -7.85
CA ASN A 182 -13.57 -10.92 -7.42
C ASN A 182 -13.16 -12.41 -7.35
N GLY A 183 -11.87 -12.72 -7.52
CA GLY A 183 -11.38 -14.10 -7.61
C GLY A 183 -11.22 -14.64 -9.03
N SER A 184 -11.59 -13.89 -10.07
CA SER A 184 -11.53 -14.37 -11.47
C SER A 184 -10.77 -13.43 -12.41
N ILE A 185 -10.73 -12.14 -12.09
CA ILE A 185 -10.06 -11.13 -12.91
C ILE A 185 -8.55 -11.16 -12.64
N SER A 186 -7.77 -11.36 -13.69
CA SER A 186 -6.31 -11.33 -13.66
C SER A 186 -5.76 -9.90 -13.76
N TYR A 187 -4.65 -9.62 -13.09
CA TYR A 187 -3.88 -8.40 -13.25
C TYR A 187 -3.02 -8.48 -14.52
N ASP A 188 -3.32 -7.63 -15.50
CA ASP A 188 -2.56 -7.56 -16.75
C ASP A 188 -1.24 -6.81 -16.55
N HIS A 189 -0.18 -7.54 -16.18
CA HIS A 189 1.15 -6.96 -15.97
C HIS A 189 1.78 -6.40 -17.26
N THR A 190 1.32 -6.82 -18.44
CA THR A 190 1.84 -6.27 -19.71
C THR A 190 1.31 -4.87 -20.02
N ARG A 191 0.18 -4.52 -19.42
CA ARG A 191 -0.47 -3.22 -19.53
C ARG A 191 -0.59 -2.51 -18.18
N ASP A 192 0.30 -2.84 -17.24
CA ASP A 192 0.38 -2.28 -15.88
C ASP A 192 -1.02 -2.15 -15.21
N GLY A 193 -1.81 -3.23 -15.28
CA GLY A 193 -3.14 -3.35 -14.66
C GLY A 193 -4.25 -2.49 -15.28
N ARG A 194 -3.97 -1.72 -16.32
CA ARG A 194 -4.86 -0.71 -16.90
C ARG A 194 -6.29 -1.17 -17.18
N PRO A 195 -6.55 -2.37 -17.73
CA PRO A 195 -7.92 -2.79 -18.08
C PRO A 195 -8.87 -2.88 -16.88
N ASN A 196 -8.33 -3.12 -15.68
CA ASN A 196 -9.09 -3.38 -14.46
C ASN A 196 -8.85 -2.30 -13.39
N GLU A 197 -8.26 -1.17 -13.79
CA GLU A 197 -8.03 -0.03 -12.91
C GLU A 197 -9.35 0.68 -12.60
N ILE A 198 -9.62 0.92 -11.32
CA ILE A 198 -10.80 1.69 -10.85
C ILE A 198 -10.47 3.16 -10.55
N GLY A 199 -9.19 3.52 -10.60
CA GLY A 199 -8.67 4.88 -10.41
C GLY A 199 -7.17 4.88 -10.16
N GLY A 200 -6.52 5.99 -10.48
CA GLY A 200 -5.07 6.12 -10.36
C GLY A 200 -4.57 7.53 -10.60
N CYS A 201 -3.29 7.75 -10.30
CA CYS A 201 -2.59 9.01 -10.50
C CYS A 201 -1.07 8.80 -10.64
N SER A 202 -0.37 9.74 -11.26
CA SER A 202 1.10 9.75 -11.21
C SER A 202 1.57 10.27 -9.85
N ALA A 203 2.57 9.62 -9.25
CA ALA A 203 3.22 10.12 -8.05
C ALA A 203 4.73 9.84 -8.05
N HIS A 204 5.51 10.87 -7.73
CA HIS A 204 6.95 10.74 -7.62
C HIS A 204 7.31 10.22 -6.22
N VAL A 205 7.58 8.91 -6.09
CA VAL A 205 7.75 8.24 -4.78
C VAL A 205 9.09 7.52 -4.60
N ARG A 206 9.96 7.57 -5.62
CA ARG A 206 11.20 6.81 -5.66
C ARG A 206 12.41 7.69 -5.34
N ASN A 207 13.36 7.15 -4.58
CA ASN A 207 14.64 7.80 -4.24
C ASN A 207 14.48 9.18 -3.57
N LEU A 208 13.38 9.37 -2.84
CA LEU A 208 13.15 10.58 -2.06
C LEU A 208 14.06 10.62 -0.81
N ASN A 209 14.54 11.82 -0.50
CA ASN A 209 15.35 12.11 0.68
C ASN A 209 14.51 12.40 1.94
N HIS A 210 13.19 12.34 1.83
CA HIS A 210 12.22 12.49 2.91
C HIS A 210 11.31 11.26 3.00
N ASP A 211 10.47 11.23 4.04
CA ASP A 211 9.52 10.15 4.27
C ASP A 211 8.34 10.20 3.30
N THR A 212 7.88 9.03 2.85
CA THR A 212 6.76 8.89 1.91
C THR A 212 5.62 8.12 2.57
N PHE A 213 4.41 8.65 2.47
CA PHE A 213 3.22 8.04 3.04
C PHE A 213 2.15 7.89 1.97
N ILE A 214 1.37 6.82 2.05
CA ILE A 214 0.12 6.63 1.32
C ILE A 214 -0.98 6.37 2.33
N VAL A 215 -2.14 6.99 2.15
CA VAL A 215 -3.29 6.87 3.05
C VAL A 215 -4.45 6.29 2.27
N ILE A 216 -4.77 5.03 2.54
CA ILE A 216 -5.88 4.35 1.88
C ILE A 216 -7.06 4.38 2.85
N ARG A 217 -8.14 5.05 2.46
CA ARG A 217 -9.34 5.19 3.28
C ARG A 217 -10.53 4.59 2.58
N TYR A 218 -11.22 3.69 3.27
CA TYR A 218 -12.53 3.20 2.87
C TYR A 218 -13.56 3.66 3.89
N LEU A 219 -14.43 4.58 3.50
CA LEU A 219 -15.45 5.17 4.37
C LEU A 219 -16.77 5.29 3.61
N ARG A 220 -17.86 4.76 4.17
CA ARG A 220 -19.22 4.84 3.61
C ARG A 220 -19.24 4.45 2.12
N ARG A 221 -18.58 3.34 1.78
CA ARG A 221 -18.44 2.81 0.41
C ARG A 221 -17.65 3.69 -0.56
N ARG A 222 -16.90 4.67 -0.05
CA ARG A 222 -15.96 5.47 -0.85
C ARG A 222 -14.53 5.07 -0.53
N LEU A 223 -13.80 4.67 -1.56
CA LEU A 223 -12.34 4.50 -1.51
C LEU A 223 -11.66 5.82 -1.88
N THR A 224 -10.72 6.25 -1.05
CA THR A 224 -9.80 7.36 -1.33
C THR A 224 -8.39 6.85 -1.09
N VAL A 225 -7.46 7.21 -1.98
CA VAL A 225 -6.04 6.87 -1.90
C VAL A 225 -5.24 8.16 -2.02
#